data_AF-A0A2V2DAM4-F1
#
_entry.id   AF-A0A2V2DAM4-F1
#
_cell.length_a   1.000
_cell.length_b   1.000
_cell.length_c   1.000
_cell.angle_alpha   90.00
_cell.angle_beta   90.00
_cell.angle_gamma   90.00
#
_symmetry.space_group_name_H-M   'P 1'
#
loop_
_entity.id
_entity.type
_entity.pdbx_description
1 polymer ?
#
loop_
_entity_poly.entity_id
_entity_poly.type
_entity_poly.pdbx_seq_one_letter_code
_entity_poly.pdbx_strand_id
1 'polypeptide(L)'
;MKVLRQILFLSALCGIVLNASAKDVEISGSGGKSWDSLSIETGDNIIATATGGTLDVNTMPASFELGNVTVNAPETMYRFTFNMGRSDGERANLKINGDLNINSECFFYNGGILEIAGNVNIATSPDGRVSAFGYNSSGTLEKFIVGGNFYTSYNAQWSEAAMIAAFSSSRTQEAYNAAYWNDADIDIKGSVTVEQYQLKIYTSINRDGTYTKNVYAKFGSLVSTNSNTQVAVMVSNDPTPAEYGVLNLMITGNGADYANNTATFAGGLAGRSNGGLHLLMNSTDGRLVQVIQGNANITDGVTMMNGTLLLNFNNSGNHGDLNMQGGRFGSSAAAGGTFGFNDIVYKNGTISLAMESAAAFDTLTLAGTIRFADDAAAGAKVTFDFGSDLMWLVDSSANEGLGEKIISFSSPTSLSDGDFAANFYESSGDTYMADFTVLDDGLYVKYVAVPEPAEIAAVIGALALALAFAARRRGRRAL
;
A
#
# COMPACT_ATOMS: atom_id res chain seq x y z
N MET A 1 -48.43 1.19 -13.21
CA MET A 1 -47.09 0.81 -13.70
C MET A 1 -46.93 1.35 -15.11
N LYS A 2 -46.46 2.59 -15.26
CA LYS A 2 -46.04 3.22 -16.52
C LYS A 2 -44.85 4.11 -16.15
N VAL A 3 -43.64 3.67 -16.48
CA VAL A 3 -42.41 4.46 -16.30
C VAL A 3 -42.37 5.45 -17.46
N LEU A 4 -42.52 6.74 -17.16
CA LEU A 4 -42.40 7.81 -18.14
C LEU A 4 -40.89 8.08 -18.31
N ARG A 5 -40.25 7.49 -19.32
CA ARG A 5 -38.92 7.91 -19.78
C ARG A 5 -39.10 9.13 -20.66
N GLN A 6 -38.60 10.29 -20.25
CA GLN A 6 -38.49 11.44 -21.15
C GLN A 6 -37.18 11.30 -21.94
N ILE A 7 -37.30 10.94 -23.22
CA ILE A 7 -36.21 11.02 -24.19
C ILE A 7 -36.32 12.40 -24.84
N LEU A 8 -35.40 13.33 -24.54
CA LEU A 8 -35.33 14.62 -25.22
C LEU A 8 -34.34 14.53 -26.39
N PHE A 9 -34.85 14.65 -27.62
CA PHE A 9 -34.04 14.96 -28.79
C PHE A 9 -33.85 16.48 -28.88
N LEU A 10 -32.62 16.98 -28.70
CA LEU A 10 -32.30 18.40 -28.88
C LEU A 10 -31.65 18.65 -30.24
N SER A 11 -32.33 19.44 -31.08
CA SER A 11 -31.74 20.07 -32.27
C SER A 11 -31.67 21.59 -32.07
N ALA A 12 -30.48 22.07 -31.72
CA ALA A 12 -29.85 23.39 -31.89
C ALA A 12 -30.64 24.72 -31.71
N LEU A 13 -29.89 25.73 -31.23
CA LEU A 13 -30.19 27.18 -31.14
C LEU A 13 -31.06 27.66 -29.97
N CYS A 14 -30.51 27.63 -28.76
CA CYS A 14 -30.47 28.78 -27.84
C CYS A 14 -29.72 28.35 -26.57
N GLY A 15 -29.10 29.28 -25.85
CA GLY A 15 -28.71 29.05 -24.46
C GLY A 15 -29.96 28.71 -23.65
N ILE A 16 -30.15 27.44 -23.32
CA ILE A 16 -31.29 26.95 -22.55
C ILE A 16 -30.74 26.45 -21.21
N VAL A 17 -31.13 27.11 -20.13
CA VAL A 17 -31.00 26.58 -18.77
C VAL A 17 -32.10 25.53 -18.61
N LEU A 18 -31.73 24.25 -18.60
CA LEU A 18 -32.64 23.11 -18.40
C LEU A 18 -32.68 22.73 -16.92
N ASN A 19 -33.69 23.22 -16.19
CA ASN A 19 -34.00 22.71 -14.85
C ASN A 19 -34.91 21.49 -14.98
N ALA A 20 -34.33 20.28 -14.98
CA ALA A 20 -35.08 19.04 -15.02
C ALA A 20 -34.90 18.27 -13.71
N SER A 21 -35.92 18.21 -12.85
CA SER A 21 -35.97 17.26 -11.73
C SER A 21 -36.48 15.91 -12.24
N ALA A 22 -35.62 15.09 -12.81
CA ALA A 22 -35.94 13.76 -13.29
C ALA A 22 -35.07 12.70 -12.59
N LYS A 23 -35.72 11.61 -12.16
CA LYS A 23 -35.13 10.48 -11.41
C LYS A 23 -33.92 9.83 -12.08
N ASP A 24 -33.83 9.94 -13.41
CA ASP A 24 -32.66 9.60 -14.20
C ASP A 24 -32.54 10.66 -15.32
N VAL A 25 -31.37 11.30 -15.45
CA VAL A 25 -31.07 12.25 -16.52
C VAL A 25 -30.23 11.52 -17.57
N GLU A 26 -30.82 11.22 -18.73
CA GLU A 26 -30.11 10.66 -19.88
C GLU A 26 -29.69 11.80 -20.82
N ILE A 27 -28.39 11.97 -21.02
CA ILE A 27 -27.82 12.97 -21.93
C ILE A 27 -27.30 12.22 -23.16
N SER A 28 -28.09 12.25 -24.24
CA SER A 28 -27.68 11.72 -25.54
C SER A 28 -27.54 12.85 -26.57
N GLY A 29 -26.48 12.79 -27.36
CA GLY A 29 -26.21 13.78 -28.42
C GLY A 29 -25.46 13.10 -29.55
N SER A 30 -25.85 13.39 -30.79
CA SER A 30 -25.12 12.94 -31.98
C SER A 30 -24.59 14.17 -32.72
N GLY A 31 -23.27 14.24 -32.90
CA GLY A 31 -22.59 15.35 -33.58
C GLY A 31 -21.59 16.04 -32.66
N GLY A 32 -20.30 15.95 -33.00
CA GLY A 32 -19.16 16.45 -32.23
C GLY A 32 -19.08 17.97 -32.09
N LYS A 33 -20.07 18.58 -31.44
CA LYS A 33 -20.05 19.98 -31.02
C LYS A 33 -20.00 20.06 -29.49
N SER A 34 -19.14 20.95 -29.01
CA SER A 34 -19.03 21.34 -27.60
C SER A 34 -20.37 21.92 -27.12
N TRP A 35 -20.80 21.50 -25.94
CA TRP A 35 -21.90 22.11 -25.21
C TRP A 35 -21.29 23.26 -24.40
N ASP A 36 -21.77 24.49 -24.59
CA ASP A 36 -21.18 25.67 -23.94
C ASP A 36 -21.40 25.68 -22.40
N SER A 37 -22.46 25.02 -21.92
CA SER A 37 -22.71 24.74 -20.50
C SER A 37 -23.94 23.83 -20.36
N LEU A 38 -23.88 22.81 -19.50
CA LEU A 38 -25.05 22.01 -19.08
C LEU A 38 -25.10 22.03 -17.56
N SER A 39 -26.12 22.68 -16.99
CA SER A 39 -26.40 22.67 -15.55
C SER A 39 -27.42 21.57 -15.28
N ILE A 40 -27.09 20.62 -14.40
CA ILE A 40 -28.00 19.55 -13.97
C ILE A 40 -28.24 19.80 -12.49
N GLU A 41 -29.45 20.16 -12.08
CA GLU A 41 -29.82 20.24 -10.66
C GLU A 41 -30.55 18.96 -10.26
N THR A 42 -29.85 17.88 -9.90
CA THR A 42 -30.54 16.70 -9.36
C THR A 42 -29.71 15.91 -8.34
N GLY A 43 -30.38 15.38 -7.31
CA GLY A 43 -29.89 14.29 -6.46
C GLY A 43 -30.13 12.91 -7.09
N ASP A 44 -30.19 12.84 -8.42
CA ASP A 44 -30.64 11.69 -9.21
C ASP A 44 -29.49 11.12 -10.09
N ASN A 45 -29.70 9.98 -10.76
CA ASN A 45 -28.65 9.32 -11.56
C ASN A 45 -28.37 10.07 -12.89
N ILE A 46 -27.10 10.16 -13.29
CA ILE A 46 -26.70 10.65 -14.62
C ILE A 46 -26.26 9.48 -15.49
N ILE A 47 -26.85 9.37 -16.67
CA ILE A 47 -26.40 8.51 -17.75
C ILE A 47 -25.96 9.39 -18.92
N ALA A 48 -24.66 9.47 -19.16
CA ALA A 48 -24.12 10.20 -20.31
C ALA A 48 -23.87 9.21 -21.47
N THR A 49 -24.61 9.40 -22.58
CA THR A 49 -24.56 8.62 -23.83
C THR A 49 -24.41 9.55 -25.03
N ALA A 50 -23.45 10.48 -25.00
CA ALA A 50 -23.31 11.52 -26.04
C ALA A 50 -22.05 11.35 -26.89
N THR A 51 -22.11 11.58 -28.21
CA THR A 51 -20.95 11.59 -29.11
C THR A 51 -20.14 12.90 -28.95
N GLY A 52 -19.05 12.87 -28.17
CA GLY A 52 -18.04 13.95 -28.15
C GLY A 52 -18.41 15.24 -27.42
N GLY A 53 -18.92 15.15 -26.19
CA GLY A 53 -19.26 16.31 -25.35
C GLY A 53 -18.25 16.56 -24.22
N THR A 54 -17.81 17.81 -24.06
CA THR A 54 -17.22 18.31 -22.82
C THR A 54 -18.36 18.85 -21.95
N LEU A 55 -18.47 18.40 -20.71
CA LEU A 55 -19.26 19.09 -19.70
C LEU A 55 -18.33 20.14 -19.06
N ASP A 56 -18.25 21.31 -19.70
CA ASP A 56 -17.44 22.40 -19.18
C ASP A 56 -18.24 23.14 -18.11
N VAL A 57 -17.71 23.18 -16.90
CA VAL A 57 -18.46 23.53 -15.71
C VAL A 57 -18.04 24.88 -15.14
N ASN A 58 -17.85 25.86 -16.03
CA ASN A 58 -17.40 27.21 -15.64
C ASN A 58 -18.43 27.97 -14.76
N THR A 59 -19.62 27.41 -14.49
CA THR A 59 -20.73 28.06 -13.78
C THR A 59 -21.38 27.24 -12.65
N MET A 60 -20.85 26.07 -12.24
CA MET A 60 -21.47 25.32 -11.13
C MET A 60 -21.25 26.00 -9.76
N PRO A 61 -22.12 25.72 -8.77
CA PRO A 61 -21.88 26.10 -7.38
C PRO A 61 -20.55 25.52 -6.85
N ALA A 62 -20.03 26.08 -5.76
CA ALA A 62 -18.78 25.64 -5.14
C ALA A 62 -18.78 24.15 -4.73
N SER A 63 -19.96 23.56 -4.56
CA SER A 63 -20.16 22.13 -4.32
C SER A 63 -21.35 21.63 -5.12
N PHE A 64 -21.22 20.45 -5.71
CA PHE A 64 -22.24 19.82 -6.51
C PHE A 64 -22.36 18.32 -6.20
N GLU A 65 -23.57 17.78 -6.16
CA GLU A 65 -23.84 16.38 -5.84
C GLU A 65 -24.58 15.69 -6.99
N LEU A 66 -24.24 14.42 -7.21
CA LEU A 66 -24.82 13.51 -8.19
C LEU A 66 -25.27 12.22 -7.51
N GLY A 67 -26.23 11.51 -8.11
CA GLY A 67 -26.57 10.13 -7.74
C GLY A 67 -25.51 9.13 -8.23
N ASN A 68 -25.92 8.07 -8.91
CA ASN A 68 -24.98 7.23 -9.66
C ASN A 68 -24.59 7.94 -10.97
N VAL A 69 -23.35 7.74 -11.41
CA VAL A 69 -22.86 8.25 -12.69
C VAL A 69 -22.43 7.08 -13.56
N THR A 70 -23.03 6.96 -14.74
CA THR A 70 -22.59 6.00 -15.75
C THR A 70 -22.20 6.75 -17.02
N VAL A 71 -20.94 6.59 -17.42
CA VAL A 71 -20.41 7.16 -18.65
C VAL A 71 -20.29 6.04 -19.67
N ASN A 72 -21.25 6.01 -20.61
CA ASN A 72 -21.37 4.98 -21.63
C ASN A 72 -21.01 5.50 -23.03
N ALA A 73 -19.93 4.99 -23.62
CA ALA A 73 -19.55 5.30 -24.99
C ALA A 73 -19.89 4.20 -26.00
N PRO A 74 -20.60 4.50 -27.11
CA PRO A 74 -20.43 3.72 -28.33
C PRO A 74 -19.00 3.88 -28.88
N GLU A 75 -18.54 2.90 -29.68
CA GLU A 75 -17.19 2.70 -30.28
C GLU A 75 -16.56 3.89 -31.04
N THR A 76 -17.16 5.09 -31.01
CA THR A 76 -16.72 6.28 -31.74
C THR A 76 -16.57 7.52 -30.85
N MET A 77 -16.66 7.38 -29.53
CA MET A 77 -16.53 8.48 -28.58
C MET A 77 -15.08 8.88 -28.33
N TYR A 78 -14.80 10.18 -28.43
CA TYR A 78 -13.45 10.67 -28.23
C TYR A 78 -13.11 11.02 -26.78
N ARG A 79 -14.06 11.41 -25.91
CA ARG A 79 -13.79 11.80 -24.51
C ARG A 79 -15.05 12.25 -23.77
N PHE A 80 -15.17 11.94 -22.47
CA PHE A 80 -16.03 12.66 -21.53
C PHE A 80 -15.19 13.41 -20.50
N THR A 81 -15.62 14.60 -20.10
CA THR A 81 -14.76 15.54 -19.39
C THR A 81 -15.57 16.40 -18.43
N PHE A 82 -15.19 16.37 -17.15
CA PHE A 82 -15.66 17.24 -16.07
C PHE A 82 -14.55 18.21 -15.69
N ASN A 83 -14.69 19.46 -16.11
CA ASN A 83 -13.84 20.55 -15.63
C ASN A 83 -14.42 21.10 -14.33
N MET A 84 -13.77 20.88 -13.20
CA MET A 84 -14.26 21.33 -11.89
C MET A 84 -13.64 22.69 -11.47
N GLY A 85 -12.90 23.35 -12.38
CA GLY A 85 -12.32 24.67 -12.16
C GLY A 85 -13.28 25.80 -12.53
N ARG A 86 -13.23 26.89 -11.76
CA ARG A 86 -14.01 28.11 -11.99
C ARG A 86 -13.15 29.19 -12.66
N SER A 87 -13.81 30.13 -13.34
CA SER A 87 -13.14 31.22 -14.08
C SER A 87 -12.37 32.21 -13.20
N ASP A 88 -12.65 32.23 -11.90
CA ASP A 88 -11.96 32.99 -10.85
C ASP A 88 -10.71 32.26 -10.29
N GLY A 89 -10.44 31.04 -10.76
CA GLY A 89 -9.37 30.18 -10.27
C GLY A 89 -9.77 29.33 -9.05
N GLU A 90 -11.01 29.44 -8.57
CA GLU A 90 -11.53 28.56 -7.51
C GLU A 90 -11.78 27.15 -8.04
N ARG A 91 -11.77 26.17 -7.14
CA ARG A 91 -11.99 24.76 -7.45
C ARG A 91 -13.30 24.30 -6.82
N ALA A 92 -14.16 23.64 -7.59
CA ALA A 92 -15.42 23.11 -7.11
C ALA A 92 -15.27 21.69 -6.55
N ASN A 93 -16.14 21.32 -5.60
CA ASN A 93 -16.26 19.97 -5.07
C ASN A 93 -17.36 19.20 -5.82
N LEU A 94 -17.08 17.94 -6.15
CA LEU A 94 -18.05 17.01 -6.75
C LEU A 94 -18.23 15.80 -5.85
N LYS A 95 -19.47 15.52 -5.48
CA LYS A 95 -19.84 14.28 -4.79
C LYS A 95 -20.73 13.41 -5.68
N ILE A 96 -20.39 12.14 -5.83
CA ILE A 96 -21.19 11.10 -6.46
C ILE A 96 -21.69 10.21 -5.32
N ASN A 97 -22.98 10.29 -4.99
CA ASN A 97 -23.60 9.58 -3.87
C ASN A 97 -23.73 8.07 -4.11
N GLY A 98 -23.50 7.61 -5.35
CA GLY A 98 -23.53 6.20 -5.73
C GLY A 98 -22.23 5.72 -6.39
N ASP A 99 -22.36 4.76 -7.30
CA ASP A 99 -21.26 4.23 -8.08
C ASP A 99 -20.92 5.15 -9.27
N LEU A 100 -19.64 5.14 -9.65
CA LEU A 100 -19.12 5.71 -10.89
C LEU A 100 -18.72 4.58 -11.84
N ASN A 101 -19.48 4.38 -12.90
CA ASN A 101 -19.22 3.37 -13.92
C ASN A 101 -18.75 4.03 -15.21
N ILE A 102 -17.55 3.67 -15.67
CA ILE A 102 -16.90 4.26 -16.83
C ILE A 102 -16.56 3.13 -17.80
N ASN A 103 -17.05 3.19 -19.03
CA ASN A 103 -16.60 2.31 -20.12
C ASN A 103 -15.97 3.09 -21.29
N SER A 104 -15.47 4.29 -21.00
CA SER A 104 -15.02 5.27 -21.99
C SER A 104 -13.95 6.18 -21.42
N GLU A 105 -13.25 6.94 -22.28
CA GLU A 105 -12.28 7.94 -21.80
C GLU A 105 -13.02 9.00 -20.97
N CYS A 106 -12.69 9.14 -19.69
CA CYS A 106 -13.34 10.06 -18.77
C CYS A 106 -12.30 10.85 -17.98
N PHE A 107 -12.43 12.18 -17.94
CA PHE A 107 -11.54 13.07 -17.21
C PHE A 107 -12.31 13.86 -16.16
N PHE A 108 -11.79 13.87 -14.93
CA PHE A 108 -12.16 14.83 -13.90
C PHE A 108 -10.93 15.67 -13.61
N TYR A 109 -10.98 17.00 -13.65
CA TYR A 109 -9.77 17.82 -13.47
C TYR A 109 -10.10 19.23 -12.95
N ASN A 110 -9.08 19.95 -12.47
CA ASN A 110 -9.21 21.28 -11.83
C ASN A 110 -10.17 21.34 -10.63
N GLY A 111 -10.37 20.22 -9.95
CA GLY A 111 -11.34 20.11 -8.85
C GLY A 111 -10.74 20.30 -7.47
N GLY A 112 -11.60 20.64 -6.50
CA GLY A 112 -11.28 20.58 -5.09
C GLY A 112 -11.31 19.12 -4.67
N ILE A 113 -12.43 18.69 -4.09
CA ILE A 113 -12.67 17.30 -3.69
C ILE A 113 -13.54 16.61 -4.74
N LEU A 114 -13.07 15.47 -5.25
CA LEU A 114 -13.91 14.49 -5.91
C LEU A 114 -14.17 13.32 -4.95
N GLU A 115 -15.42 13.18 -4.51
CA GLU A 115 -15.87 12.12 -3.61
C GLU A 115 -16.85 11.20 -4.34
N ILE A 116 -16.58 9.90 -4.35
CA ILE A 116 -17.52 8.87 -4.82
C ILE A 116 -17.85 7.99 -3.62
N ALA A 117 -19.11 7.97 -3.19
CA ALA A 117 -19.53 7.20 -2.02
C ALA A 117 -19.54 5.68 -2.29
N GLY A 118 -19.83 5.29 -3.53
CA GLY A 118 -19.84 3.89 -3.99
C GLY A 118 -18.51 3.44 -4.59
N ASN A 119 -18.59 2.48 -5.50
CA ASN A 119 -17.47 1.93 -6.24
C ASN A 119 -17.13 2.80 -7.46
N VAL A 120 -15.88 2.73 -7.89
CA VAL A 120 -15.44 3.21 -9.20
C VAL A 120 -15.11 2.01 -10.06
N ASN A 121 -15.86 1.82 -11.15
CA ASN A 121 -15.67 0.72 -12.07
C ASN A 121 -15.24 1.27 -13.42
N ILE A 122 -13.99 1.03 -13.80
CA ILE A 122 -13.44 1.44 -15.09
C ILE A 122 -13.28 0.18 -15.94
N ALA A 123 -14.24 0.02 -16.85
CA ALA A 123 -14.27 -1.02 -17.86
C ALA A 123 -13.79 -0.45 -19.21
N THR A 124 -13.42 -1.36 -20.11
CA THR A 124 -12.91 -1.12 -21.45
C THR A 124 -13.54 0.06 -22.22
N SER A 125 -12.71 0.98 -22.72
CA SER A 125 -13.01 1.76 -23.93
C SER A 125 -12.58 0.95 -25.16
N PRO A 126 -13.44 0.79 -26.20
CA PRO A 126 -13.08 0.10 -27.45
C PRO A 126 -11.84 0.68 -28.16
N ASP A 127 -11.52 1.95 -27.89
CA ASP A 127 -10.48 2.72 -28.59
C ASP A 127 -9.15 2.81 -27.83
N GLY A 128 -9.02 2.11 -26.70
CA GLY A 128 -7.77 2.05 -25.96
C GLY A 128 -7.37 3.35 -25.25
N ARG A 129 -8.32 4.13 -24.72
CA ARG A 129 -8.02 5.42 -24.07
C ARG A 129 -8.16 5.37 -22.54
N VAL A 130 -7.48 6.29 -21.86
CA VAL A 130 -7.25 6.32 -20.41
C VAL A 130 -8.27 7.18 -19.68
N SER A 131 -8.87 6.69 -18.59
CA SER A 131 -9.65 7.53 -17.67
C SER A 131 -8.73 8.19 -16.64
N ALA A 132 -8.90 9.49 -16.38
CA ALA A 132 -8.04 10.24 -15.48
C ALA A 132 -8.82 11.02 -14.42
N PHE A 133 -8.34 10.94 -13.18
CA PHE A 133 -8.82 11.70 -12.03
C PHE A 133 -7.74 12.70 -11.65
N GLY A 134 -7.83 13.89 -12.22
CA GLY A 134 -6.76 14.87 -12.35
C GLY A 134 -5.88 14.56 -13.56
N TYR A 135 -5.31 15.60 -14.19
CA TYR A 135 -4.37 15.45 -15.30
C TYR A 135 -3.24 16.49 -15.21
N ASN A 136 -1.99 16.03 -15.30
CA ASN A 136 -0.79 16.86 -15.08
C ASN A 136 -0.70 18.11 -15.98
N SER A 137 -1.21 18.07 -17.21
CA SER A 137 -1.16 19.24 -18.11
C SER A 137 -2.40 20.13 -18.10
N SER A 138 -3.51 19.62 -17.58
CA SER A 138 -4.84 20.25 -17.66
C SER A 138 -5.39 20.66 -16.29
N GLY A 139 -4.78 20.15 -15.21
CA GLY A 139 -5.03 20.50 -13.81
C GLY A 139 -5.36 19.31 -12.91
N THR A 140 -5.02 19.43 -11.64
CA THR A 140 -5.11 18.36 -10.63
C THR A 140 -6.38 18.46 -9.79
N LEU A 141 -6.72 17.39 -9.07
CA LEU A 141 -7.69 17.42 -7.98
C LEU A 141 -7.00 17.84 -6.68
N GLU A 142 -7.69 18.46 -5.72
CA GLU A 142 -7.16 18.61 -4.36
C GLU A 142 -7.21 17.32 -3.56
N LYS A 143 -8.30 16.57 -3.73
CA LYS A 143 -8.51 15.30 -3.04
C LYS A 143 -9.36 14.36 -3.89
N PHE A 144 -9.03 13.07 -3.85
CA PHE A 144 -9.81 12.02 -4.49
C PHE A 144 -10.21 10.96 -3.45
N ILE A 145 -11.52 10.77 -3.27
CA ILE A 145 -12.09 9.88 -2.25
C ILE A 145 -13.02 8.88 -2.92
N VAL A 146 -12.87 7.60 -2.59
CA VAL A 146 -13.76 6.51 -2.99
C VAL A 146 -14.18 5.72 -1.76
N GLY A 147 -15.47 5.70 -1.45
CA GLY A 147 -16.05 4.99 -0.31
C GLY A 147 -16.13 3.47 -0.51
N GLY A 148 -16.17 3.01 -1.76
CA GLY A 148 -16.13 1.60 -2.14
C GLY A 148 -14.80 1.13 -2.73
N ASN A 149 -14.88 0.17 -3.64
CA ASN A 149 -13.74 -0.38 -4.38
C ASN A 149 -13.40 0.48 -5.60
N PHE A 150 -12.15 0.42 -6.03
CA PHE A 150 -11.68 1.00 -7.29
C PHE A 150 -11.20 -0.11 -8.19
N TYR A 151 -11.89 -0.31 -9.30
CA TYR A 151 -11.66 -1.39 -10.24
C TYR A 151 -11.22 -0.86 -11.60
N THR A 152 -10.16 -1.45 -12.15
CA THR A 152 -9.69 -1.17 -13.51
C THR A 152 -9.47 -2.47 -14.29
N SER A 153 -10.18 -2.59 -15.41
CA SER A 153 -9.89 -3.59 -16.44
C SER A 153 -9.80 -2.92 -17.81
N TYR A 154 -8.58 -2.92 -18.35
CA TYR A 154 -8.28 -2.30 -19.65
C TYR A 154 -7.73 -3.35 -20.60
N ASN A 155 -8.13 -3.28 -21.87
CA ASN A 155 -7.61 -4.15 -22.92
C ASN A 155 -7.29 -3.33 -24.18
N ALA A 156 -5.98 -3.20 -24.46
CA ALA A 156 -5.33 -2.92 -25.76
C ALA A 156 -5.03 -1.48 -26.20
N GLN A 157 -3.82 -1.35 -26.78
CA GLN A 157 -3.10 -0.24 -27.44
C GLN A 157 -2.23 0.70 -26.58
N TRP A 158 -2.66 1.15 -25.40
CA TRP A 158 -1.88 2.06 -24.55
C TRP A 158 -1.53 1.39 -23.21
N SER A 159 -0.37 1.69 -22.65
CA SER A 159 0.19 1.01 -21.47
C SER A 159 -0.52 1.31 -20.13
N GLU A 160 -1.71 1.92 -20.13
CA GLU A 160 -2.30 2.60 -18.96
C GLU A 160 -3.82 2.39 -18.92
N ALA A 161 -4.35 1.95 -17.78
CA ALA A 161 -5.78 1.74 -17.57
C ALA A 161 -6.46 2.97 -16.95
N ALA A 162 -5.80 3.58 -15.96
CA ALA A 162 -6.28 4.77 -15.27
C ALA A 162 -5.13 5.62 -14.75
N MET A 163 -5.39 6.91 -14.58
CA MET A 163 -4.47 7.88 -13.98
C MET A 163 -5.15 8.57 -12.81
N ILE A 164 -4.43 8.73 -11.70
CA ILE A 164 -4.87 9.56 -10.57
C ILE A 164 -3.78 10.60 -10.32
N ALA A 165 -4.16 11.88 -10.32
CA ALA A 165 -3.31 13.01 -10.03
C ALA A 165 -4.01 13.93 -9.02
N ALA A 166 -3.58 13.86 -7.77
CA ALA A 166 -4.02 14.75 -6.70
C ALA A 166 -2.88 15.71 -6.31
N PHE A 167 -3.23 16.95 -5.98
CA PHE A 167 -2.37 18.04 -5.57
C PHE A 167 -3.02 18.79 -4.44
N SER A 168 -2.39 18.81 -3.27
CA SER A 168 -2.89 19.66 -2.21
C SER A 168 -2.25 21.06 -2.31
N SER A 169 -3.08 22.04 -2.68
CA SER A 169 -2.71 23.46 -2.82
C SER A 169 -2.22 24.10 -1.53
N SER A 170 -2.59 23.53 -0.38
CA SER A 170 -2.18 23.98 0.95
C SER A 170 -0.90 23.31 1.45
N ARG A 171 -0.33 22.36 0.69
CA ARG A 171 0.72 21.45 1.17
C ARG A 171 1.94 21.51 0.24
N THR A 172 2.79 22.52 0.43
CA THR A 172 4.17 22.52 -0.09
C THR A 172 5.01 21.55 0.75
N GLN A 173 4.76 20.25 0.62
CA GLN A 173 5.33 19.25 1.51
C GLN A 173 6.72 18.84 1.06
N GLU A 174 7.74 19.45 1.66
CA GLU A 174 9.12 19.02 1.43
C GLU A 174 9.51 17.78 2.27
N ALA A 175 8.81 17.52 3.38
CA ALA A 175 9.14 16.45 4.31
C ALA A 175 7.95 15.52 4.59
N TYR A 176 8.26 14.25 4.91
CA TYR A 176 7.30 13.29 5.43
C TYR A 176 6.63 13.80 6.72
N ASN A 177 5.33 13.58 6.87
CA ASN A 177 4.55 13.96 8.04
C ASN A 177 3.39 12.98 8.24
N ALA A 178 3.50 12.16 9.28
CA ALA A 178 2.53 11.13 9.62
C ALA A 178 1.11 11.66 9.93
N ALA A 179 0.95 12.95 10.26
CA ALA A 179 -0.38 13.53 10.49
C ALA A 179 -1.26 13.50 9.23
N TYR A 180 -0.65 13.52 8.03
CA TYR A 180 -1.39 13.52 6.76
C TYR A 180 -1.99 12.18 6.41
N TRP A 181 -1.67 11.11 7.12
CA TRP A 181 -2.37 9.84 6.96
C TRP A 181 -3.86 9.93 7.31
N ASN A 182 -4.27 10.84 8.20
CA ASN A 182 -5.69 11.03 8.52
C ASN A 182 -6.44 11.86 7.47
N ASP A 183 -5.71 12.55 6.60
CA ASP A 183 -6.25 13.43 5.56
C ASP A 183 -5.45 13.22 4.27
N ALA A 184 -5.46 11.97 3.79
CA ALA A 184 -4.74 11.55 2.60
C ALA A 184 -5.29 12.25 1.35
N ASP A 185 -4.41 12.54 0.38
CA ASP A 185 -4.80 13.20 -0.89
C ASP A 185 -5.63 12.23 -1.76
N ILE A 186 -5.33 10.94 -1.66
CA ILE A 186 -6.08 9.84 -2.27
C ILE A 186 -6.56 8.89 -1.18
N ASP A 187 -7.86 8.61 -1.12
CA ASP A 187 -8.45 7.78 -0.07
C ASP A 187 -9.51 6.84 -0.65
N ILE A 188 -9.08 5.62 -0.98
CA ILE A 188 -9.94 4.54 -1.49
C ILE A 188 -10.15 3.54 -0.36
N LYS A 189 -11.36 3.55 0.22
CA LYS A 189 -11.68 2.76 1.41
C LYS A 189 -11.67 1.26 1.16
N GLY A 190 -12.13 0.85 -0.03
CA GLY A 190 -12.15 -0.54 -0.46
C GLY A 190 -10.85 -0.99 -1.12
N SER A 191 -10.91 -2.13 -1.80
CA SER A 191 -9.80 -2.65 -2.59
C SER A 191 -9.53 -1.81 -3.84
N VAL A 192 -8.26 -1.71 -4.21
CA VAL A 192 -7.82 -1.26 -5.54
C VAL A 192 -7.46 -2.49 -6.35
N THR A 193 -8.30 -2.81 -7.34
CA THR A 193 -8.15 -3.98 -8.20
C THR A 193 -7.68 -3.57 -9.59
N VAL A 194 -6.56 -4.14 -10.03
CA VAL A 194 -5.96 -3.88 -11.35
C VAL A 194 -5.79 -5.22 -12.08
N GLU A 195 -6.50 -5.45 -13.19
CA GLU A 195 -6.57 -6.80 -13.80
C GLU A 195 -5.67 -7.02 -15.03
N GLN A 196 -5.33 -5.98 -15.81
CA GLN A 196 -4.61 -6.20 -17.08
C GLN A 196 -3.44 -5.25 -17.39
N TYR A 197 -3.45 -4.00 -16.89
CA TYR A 197 -2.40 -2.99 -17.19
C TYR A 197 -2.06 -2.11 -15.98
N GLN A 198 -1.69 -0.85 -16.20
CA GLN A 198 -1.14 0.02 -15.16
C GLN A 198 -2.19 0.97 -14.58
N LEU A 199 -2.26 1.07 -13.26
CA LEU A 199 -2.76 2.24 -12.56
C LEU A 199 -1.59 3.18 -12.32
N LYS A 200 -1.68 4.42 -12.80
CA LYS A 200 -0.64 5.43 -12.59
C LYS A 200 -1.08 6.47 -11.57
N ILE A 201 -0.23 6.70 -10.58
CA ILE A 201 -0.43 7.73 -9.58
C ILE A 201 0.65 8.79 -9.80
N TYR A 202 0.21 10.02 -10.08
CA TYR A 202 1.11 11.13 -10.31
C TYR A 202 1.31 11.93 -9.03
N THR A 203 2.57 12.09 -8.64
CA THR A 203 2.97 13.11 -7.68
C THR A 203 3.21 14.39 -8.50
N SER A 204 2.30 15.36 -8.34
CA SER A 204 2.11 16.44 -9.32
C SER A 204 3.28 17.42 -9.41
N ILE A 205 3.47 17.96 -10.62
CA ILE A 205 4.18 19.22 -10.92
C ILE A 205 3.11 20.24 -11.29
N ASN A 206 3.09 21.41 -10.66
CA ASN A 206 2.30 22.53 -11.17
C ASN A 206 2.97 23.14 -12.41
N ARG A 207 2.16 23.74 -13.29
CA ARG A 207 2.62 24.47 -14.48
C ARG A 207 3.56 25.65 -14.16
N ASP A 208 3.62 26.07 -12.90
CA ASP A 208 4.44 27.16 -12.36
C ASP A 208 5.73 26.67 -11.65
N GLY A 209 6.00 25.37 -11.63
CA GLY A 209 7.17 24.79 -10.97
C GLY A 209 7.05 24.61 -9.45
N THR A 210 5.86 24.76 -8.85
CA THR A 210 5.66 24.34 -7.45
C THR A 210 5.40 22.83 -7.35
N TYR A 211 6.18 22.15 -6.52
CA TYR A 211 6.19 20.70 -6.37
C TYR A 211 5.44 20.24 -5.11
N THR A 212 4.69 19.15 -5.24
CA THR A 212 4.31 18.35 -4.06
C THR A 212 5.28 17.18 -3.97
N LYS A 213 6.25 17.24 -3.05
CA LYS A 213 7.24 16.15 -2.89
C LYS A 213 6.66 14.94 -2.17
N ASN A 214 5.51 15.03 -1.51
CA ASN A 214 4.89 13.89 -0.83
C ASN A 214 3.40 13.82 -1.15
N VAL A 215 2.94 12.71 -1.73
CA VAL A 215 1.51 12.42 -1.91
C VAL A 215 1.14 11.27 -0.98
N TYR A 216 0.02 11.39 -0.28
CA TYR A 216 -0.50 10.35 0.62
C TYR A 216 -1.67 9.64 -0.03
N ALA A 217 -1.54 8.33 -0.20
CA ALA A 217 -2.59 7.46 -0.69
C ALA A 217 -2.95 6.42 0.36
N LYS A 218 -4.25 6.22 0.59
CA LYS A 218 -4.81 5.16 1.44
C LYS A 218 -5.65 4.24 0.60
N PHE A 219 -5.30 2.97 0.58
CA PHE A 219 -6.08 1.92 -0.06
C PHE A 219 -6.52 0.89 0.99
N GLY A 220 -7.73 0.35 0.88
CA GLY A 220 -8.13 -0.80 1.68
C GLY A 220 -7.20 -1.98 1.41
N SER A 221 -6.95 -2.32 0.16
CA SER A 221 -5.92 -3.28 -0.24
C SER A 221 -5.49 -3.08 -1.68
N LEU A 222 -4.42 -3.76 -2.08
CA LEU A 222 -4.05 -3.95 -3.47
C LEU A 222 -4.38 -5.38 -3.92
N VAL A 223 -5.11 -5.49 -5.03
CA VAL A 223 -5.52 -6.78 -5.58
C VAL A 223 -5.18 -6.86 -7.07
N SER A 224 -4.52 -7.94 -7.46
CA SER A 224 -4.37 -8.32 -8.85
C SER A 224 -4.05 -9.80 -8.98
N THR A 225 -4.67 -10.45 -9.95
CA THR A 225 -4.37 -11.85 -10.34
C THR A 225 -3.39 -11.93 -11.52
N ASN A 226 -2.99 -10.80 -12.10
CA ASN A 226 -2.18 -10.77 -13.32
C ASN A 226 -0.81 -10.13 -13.07
N SER A 227 0.25 -10.88 -13.34
CA SER A 227 1.64 -10.44 -13.14
C SER A 227 2.10 -9.32 -14.08
N ASN A 228 1.37 -9.07 -15.17
CA ASN A 228 1.67 -7.97 -16.09
C ASN A 228 1.07 -6.63 -15.63
N THR A 229 0.26 -6.63 -14.57
CA THR A 229 -0.32 -5.40 -14.03
C THR A 229 0.72 -4.58 -13.29
N GLN A 230 0.54 -3.26 -13.23
CA GLN A 230 1.40 -2.42 -12.40
C GLN A 230 0.61 -1.34 -11.67
N VAL A 231 1.02 -1.02 -10.46
CA VAL A 231 0.73 0.28 -9.86
C VAL A 231 2.02 1.07 -9.95
N ALA A 232 2.05 2.06 -10.83
CA ALA A 232 3.25 2.85 -11.12
C ALA A 232 3.11 4.25 -10.54
N VAL A 233 4.12 4.67 -9.79
CA VAL A 233 4.27 6.05 -9.36
C VAL A 233 5.02 6.81 -10.43
N MET A 234 4.41 7.89 -10.93
CA MET A 234 5.00 8.77 -11.92
C MET A 234 5.21 10.15 -11.34
N VAL A 235 6.47 10.54 -11.19
CA VAL A 235 6.82 11.96 -11.09
C VAL A 235 6.83 12.50 -12.53
N SER A 236 6.20 13.66 -12.75
CA SER A 236 6.01 14.25 -14.08
C SER A 236 7.31 14.48 -14.88
N ASN A 237 7.16 14.66 -16.19
CA ASN A 237 8.12 14.66 -17.31
C ASN A 237 9.32 15.67 -17.25
N ASP A 238 9.77 16.15 -16.08
CA ASP A 238 10.91 17.08 -16.02
C ASP A 238 12.24 16.33 -15.78
N PRO A 239 13.25 16.44 -16.67
CA PRO A 239 14.50 15.68 -16.61
C PRO A 239 15.49 16.08 -15.51
N THR A 240 15.16 16.94 -14.54
CA THR A 240 16.13 17.36 -13.50
C THR A 240 16.15 16.41 -12.29
N PRO A 241 17.29 15.75 -11.97
CA PRO A 241 17.39 14.68 -10.96
C PRO A 241 17.15 15.02 -9.48
N ALA A 242 16.98 16.29 -9.12
CA ALA A 242 17.16 16.75 -7.74
C ALA A 242 15.86 16.88 -6.90
N GLU A 243 14.66 16.70 -7.49
CA GLU A 243 13.39 17.11 -6.87
C GLU A 243 12.24 16.11 -7.08
N TYR A 244 12.53 14.81 -6.96
CA TYR A 244 11.50 13.80 -7.17
C TYR A 244 10.62 13.58 -5.94
N GLY A 245 9.31 13.45 -6.17
CA GLY A 245 8.34 13.20 -5.10
C GLY A 245 8.25 11.74 -4.67
N VAL A 246 7.74 11.52 -3.47
CA VAL A 246 7.46 10.25 -2.82
C VAL A 246 5.95 10.00 -2.81
N LEU A 247 5.54 8.80 -3.23
CA LEU A 247 4.22 8.28 -2.88
C LEU A 247 4.31 7.56 -1.53
N ASN A 248 3.57 8.08 -0.56
CA ASN A 248 3.32 7.44 0.71
C ASN A 248 2.04 6.61 0.56
N LEU A 249 2.18 5.29 0.38
CA LEU A 249 1.05 4.39 0.21
C LEU A 249 0.76 3.60 1.49
N MET A 250 -0.41 3.81 2.07
CA MET A 250 -0.92 3.05 3.21
C MET A 250 -1.97 2.02 2.79
N ILE A 251 -1.84 0.81 3.33
CA ILE A 251 -2.84 -0.26 3.27
C ILE A 251 -3.62 -0.31 4.60
N THR A 252 -4.95 -0.17 4.54
CA THR A 252 -5.81 -0.02 5.75
C THR A 252 -6.91 -1.07 5.90
N GLY A 253 -7.05 -1.99 4.96
CA GLY A 253 -8.24 -2.85 4.87
C GLY A 253 -8.46 -3.74 6.09
N ASN A 254 -9.69 -4.23 6.16
CA ASN A 254 -10.13 -5.19 7.16
C ASN A 254 -9.91 -6.60 6.62
N GLY A 255 -9.29 -7.48 7.42
CA GLY A 255 -9.08 -8.87 7.02
C GLY A 255 -10.37 -9.60 6.69
N ALA A 256 -11.49 -9.28 7.35
CA ALA A 256 -12.78 -9.92 7.10
C ALA A 256 -13.33 -9.68 5.67
N ASP A 257 -12.83 -8.68 4.95
CA ASP A 257 -13.23 -8.39 3.58
C ASP A 257 -12.63 -9.37 2.56
N TYR A 258 -11.66 -10.21 2.96
CA TYR A 258 -10.91 -11.09 2.08
C TYR A 258 -10.96 -12.55 2.54
N ALA A 259 -10.98 -13.48 1.58
CA ALA A 259 -10.83 -14.89 1.87
C ALA A 259 -9.49 -15.14 2.59
N ASN A 260 -9.53 -15.89 3.69
CA ASN A 260 -8.36 -16.16 4.56
C ASN A 260 -7.65 -14.87 5.04
N ASN A 261 -8.37 -13.75 5.13
CA ASN A 261 -7.84 -12.42 5.42
C ASN A 261 -6.75 -11.94 4.44
N THR A 262 -6.64 -12.53 3.25
CA THR A 262 -5.49 -12.30 2.35
C THR A 262 -5.90 -11.55 1.09
N ALA A 263 -5.27 -10.40 0.85
CA ALA A 263 -5.30 -9.67 -0.40
C ALA A 263 -3.96 -9.87 -1.13
N THR A 264 -3.99 -10.25 -2.40
CA THR A 264 -2.78 -10.53 -3.19
C THR A 264 -2.69 -9.60 -4.39
N PHE A 265 -1.54 -8.96 -4.55
CA PHE A 265 -1.18 -8.16 -5.71
C PHE A 265 -0.07 -8.87 -6.50
N ALA A 266 -0.45 -9.45 -7.64
CA ALA A 266 0.47 -10.14 -8.53
C ALA A 266 1.33 -9.20 -9.41
N GLY A 267 0.98 -7.91 -9.49
CA GLY A 267 1.62 -6.95 -10.38
C GLY A 267 2.89 -6.30 -9.84
N GLY A 268 3.53 -5.50 -10.70
CA GLY A 268 4.66 -4.65 -10.31
C GLY A 268 4.21 -3.40 -9.53
N LEU A 269 4.87 -3.09 -8.43
CA LEU A 269 4.61 -1.89 -7.63
C LEU A 269 5.86 -1.01 -7.62
N ALA A 270 5.92 0.00 -8.48
CA ALA A 270 7.18 0.68 -8.75
C ALA A 270 7.11 2.21 -8.62
N GLY A 271 8.06 2.78 -7.87
CA GLY A 271 8.56 4.13 -8.14
C GLY A 271 9.35 4.13 -9.44
N ARG A 272 8.92 4.88 -10.48
CA ARG A 272 9.62 4.87 -11.77
C ARG A 272 10.85 5.78 -11.72
N SER A 273 12.02 5.17 -11.93
CA SER A 273 13.40 5.68 -12.17
C SER A 273 13.96 6.80 -11.30
N ASN A 274 13.14 7.52 -10.55
CA ASN A 274 13.45 8.83 -10.00
C ASN A 274 12.55 9.17 -8.78
N GLY A 275 11.28 8.73 -8.76
CA GLY A 275 10.36 8.93 -7.63
C GLY A 275 10.52 7.93 -6.47
N GLY A 276 10.13 8.37 -5.27
CA GLY A 276 10.11 7.56 -4.05
C GLY A 276 8.81 6.76 -3.88
N LEU A 277 8.92 5.56 -3.31
CA LEU A 277 7.77 4.80 -2.80
C LEU A 277 8.05 4.38 -1.36
N HIS A 278 7.20 4.84 -0.45
CA HIS A 278 7.14 4.41 0.94
C HIS A 278 5.86 3.59 1.15
N LEU A 279 5.99 2.39 1.71
CA LEU A 279 4.85 1.53 2.03
C LEU A 279 4.54 1.55 3.52
N LEU A 280 3.26 1.66 3.86
CA LEU A 280 2.79 1.59 5.23
C LEU A 280 1.65 0.56 5.38
N MET A 281 1.80 -0.39 6.29
CA MET A 281 0.77 -1.38 6.61
C MET A 281 0.10 -1.06 7.94
N ASN A 282 -1.18 -0.72 7.91
CA ASN A 282 -1.98 -0.38 9.08
C ASN A 282 -3.41 -0.89 8.95
N SER A 283 -3.55 -2.22 8.92
CA SER A 283 -4.85 -2.89 8.89
C SER A 283 -5.75 -2.42 10.03
N THR A 284 -7.00 -2.12 9.69
CA THR A 284 -8.00 -1.62 10.65
C THR A 284 -8.36 -2.64 11.73
N ASP A 285 -8.37 -3.94 11.40
CA ASP A 285 -8.66 -5.02 12.34
C ASP A 285 -7.42 -5.83 12.76
N GLY A 286 -6.26 -5.48 12.18
CA GLY A 286 -4.98 -6.17 12.43
C GLY A 286 -4.86 -7.56 11.81
N ARG A 287 -5.85 -8.00 11.02
CA ARG A 287 -5.89 -9.36 10.48
C ARG A 287 -5.59 -9.41 8.98
N LEU A 288 -5.65 -8.28 8.27
CA LEU A 288 -5.34 -8.25 6.85
C LEU A 288 -3.90 -8.69 6.59
N VAL A 289 -3.75 -9.61 5.65
CA VAL A 289 -2.49 -10.01 5.02
C VAL A 289 -2.45 -9.41 3.62
N GLN A 290 -1.58 -8.45 3.39
CA GLN A 290 -1.28 -7.95 2.05
C GLN A 290 -0.06 -8.70 1.50
N VAL A 291 -0.25 -9.42 0.40
CA VAL A 291 0.83 -10.09 -0.34
C VAL A 291 1.15 -9.28 -1.58
N ILE A 292 2.43 -8.99 -1.81
CA ILE A 292 2.95 -8.36 -3.03
C ILE A 292 3.96 -9.32 -3.63
N GLN A 293 3.63 -9.92 -4.78
CA GLN A 293 4.43 -11.00 -5.38
C GLN A 293 5.03 -10.63 -6.74
N GLY A 294 4.63 -9.51 -7.34
CA GLY A 294 5.35 -8.92 -8.48
C GLY A 294 6.49 -8.01 -8.02
N ASN A 295 7.31 -7.55 -8.95
CA ASN A 295 8.44 -6.66 -8.66
C ASN A 295 7.98 -5.40 -7.92
N ALA A 296 8.41 -5.20 -6.68
CA ALA A 296 8.23 -3.90 -6.02
C ALA A 296 9.55 -3.12 -5.97
N ASN A 297 9.54 -1.90 -6.48
CA ASN A 297 10.65 -0.96 -6.38
C ASN A 297 10.32 0.05 -5.28
N ILE A 298 10.39 -0.42 -4.04
CA ILE A 298 10.24 0.39 -2.82
C ILE A 298 11.58 1.10 -2.61
N THR A 299 11.55 2.42 -2.42
CA THR A 299 12.78 3.23 -2.41
C THR A 299 12.90 4.16 -1.21
N ASP A 300 11.82 4.32 -0.43
CA ASP A 300 11.75 5.27 0.70
C ASP A 300 11.32 4.59 2.02
N GLY A 301 11.35 3.27 2.07
CA GLY A 301 11.16 2.49 3.30
C GLY A 301 9.85 1.71 3.36
N VAL A 302 9.73 0.97 4.45
CA VAL A 302 8.52 0.24 4.86
C VAL A 302 8.22 0.57 6.32
N THR A 303 6.97 0.92 6.62
CA THR A 303 6.48 1.13 7.98
C THR A 303 5.38 0.13 8.31
N MET A 304 5.57 -0.63 9.38
CA MET A 304 4.60 -1.60 9.88
C MET A 304 3.96 -1.09 11.15
N MET A 305 2.63 -0.94 11.14
CA MET A 305 1.84 -0.56 12.31
C MET A 305 0.93 -1.69 12.77
N ASN A 306 0.16 -2.28 11.85
CA ASN A 306 -0.82 -3.33 12.15
C ASN A 306 -1.16 -4.18 10.92
N GLY A 307 -1.49 -5.46 11.11
CA GLY A 307 -1.67 -6.43 10.02
C GLY A 307 -0.35 -7.06 9.54
N THR A 308 -0.40 -7.74 8.39
CA THR A 308 0.76 -8.46 7.82
C THR A 308 1.06 -7.97 6.40
N LEU A 309 2.33 -7.63 6.12
CA LEU A 309 2.82 -7.34 4.77
C LEU A 309 3.83 -8.42 4.37
N LEU A 310 3.53 -9.13 3.28
CA LEU A 310 4.41 -10.14 2.70
C LEU A 310 4.91 -9.65 1.33
N LEU A 311 6.23 -9.49 1.20
CA LEU A 311 6.93 -9.12 -0.02
C LEU A 311 7.57 -10.37 -0.63
N ASN A 312 6.94 -10.93 -1.65
CA ASN A 312 7.32 -12.19 -2.30
C ASN A 312 8.01 -11.94 -3.64
N PHE A 313 9.01 -11.07 -3.67
CA PHE A 313 9.81 -10.83 -4.86
C PHE A 313 11.28 -10.78 -4.48
N ASN A 314 12.13 -11.30 -5.37
CA ASN A 314 13.56 -11.32 -5.14
C ASN A 314 14.16 -9.98 -5.60
N ASN A 315 14.46 -9.09 -4.66
CA ASN A 315 15.20 -7.87 -4.93
C ASN A 315 16.16 -7.59 -3.77
N SER A 316 17.45 -7.79 -4.01
CA SER A 316 18.52 -7.47 -3.05
C SER A 316 18.85 -5.97 -2.98
N GLY A 317 18.14 -5.13 -3.74
CA GLY A 317 18.22 -3.68 -3.65
C GLY A 317 17.85 -3.16 -2.26
N ASN A 318 18.35 -1.96 -1.95
CA ASN A 318 18.01 -1.26 -0.71
C ASN A 318 16.66 -0.56 -0.87
N HIS A 319 15.76 -0.79 0.09
CA HIS A 319 14.40 -0.28 0.06
C HIS A 319 14.15 0.90 1.00
N GLY A 320 15.18 1.55 1.56
CA GLY A 320 15.06 2.57 2.61
C GLY A 320 15.10 1.93 4.01
N ASP A 321 14.47 2.56 5.01
CA ASP A 321 14.40 1.99 6.37
C ASP A 321 13.21 1.02 6.53
N LEU A 322 13.38 0.00 7.38
CA LEU A 322 12.28 -0.81 7.89
C LEU A 322 11.89 -0.33 9.30
N ASN A 323 10.73 0.30 9.43
CA ASN A 323 10.19 0.80 10.70
C ASN A 323 9.12 -0.15 11.26
N MET A 324 9.47 -0.94 12.27
CA MET A 324 8.58 -1.90 12.92
C MET A 324 7.91 -1.29 14.16
N GLN A 325 6.71 -0.71 14.00
CA GLN A 325 5.89 -0.20 15.11
C GLN A 325 4.93 -1.24 15.69
N GLY A 326 4.62 -2.28 14.91
CA GLY A 326 3.73 -3.39 15.23
C GLY A 326 3.52 -4.29 14.00
N GLY A 327 2.51 -5.15 14.02
CA GLY A 327 2.17 -6.03 12.90
C GLY A 327 3.27 -7.04 12.54
N ARG A 328 3.25 -7.53 11.29
CA ARG A 328 4.17 -8.55 10.78
C ARG A 328 4.70 -8.21 9.38
N PHE A 329 6.01 -8.25 9.20
CA PHE A 329 6.68 -8.04 7.92
C PHE A 329 7.44 -9.30 7.51
N GLY A 330 7.51 -9.61 6.22
CA GLY A 330 8.37 -10.68 5.72
C GLY A 330 7.99 -11.15 4.33
N SER A 331 8.11 -12.45 4.09
CA SER A 331 7.76 -13.17 2.86
C SER A 331 6.90 -14.39 3.18
N SER A 332 6.14 -14.88 2.21
CA SER A 332 5.53 -16.21 2.25
C SER A 332 6.53 -17.27 1.77
N ALA A 333 6.40 -18.49 2.30
CA ALA A 333 7.37 -19.58 2.35
C ALA A 333 7.96 -20.16 1.03
N ALA A 334 8.34 -19.37 0.02
CA ALA A 334 9.01 -19.88 -1.17
C ALA A 334 9.79 -18.80 -1.92
N ALA A 335 11.01 -18.52 -1.47
CA ALA A 335 12.17 -18.11 -2.27
C ALA A 335 13.16 -17.49 -1.29
N GLY A 336 14.34 -18.10 -1.09
CA GLY A 336 15.43 -17.49 -0.31
C GLY A 336 15.73 -16.08 -0.78
N GLY A 337 15.03 -15.13 -0.17
CA GLY A 337 14.94 -13.75 -0.57
C GLY A 337 15.84 -12.93 0.33
N THR A 338 16.75 -12.18 -0.27
CA THR A 338 17.51 -11.17 0.46
C THR A 338 16.78 -9.85 0.35
N PHE A 339 16.34 -9.29 1.46
CA PHE A 339 15.76 -7.94 1.50
C PHE A 339 16.80 -6.92 1.97
N GLY A 340 17.05 -5.90 1.15
CA GLY A 340 17.94 -4.80 1.51
C GLY A 340 17.20 -3.64 2.19
N PHE A 341 17.76 -3.12 3.28
CA PHE A 341 17.31 -1.88 3.93
C PHE A 341 18.53 -1.04 4.35
N ASN A 342 18.31 0.24 4.66
CA ASN A 342 19.28 1.10 5.33
C ASN A 342 19.44 0.64 6.78
N ASP A 343 18.42 0.89 7.60
CA ASP A 343 18.34 0.43 8.98
C ASP A 343 17.04 -0.34 9.26
N ILE A 344 17.04 -1.09 10.37
CA ILE A 344 15.81 -1.54 11.02
C ILE A 344 15.60 -0.72 12.30
N VAL A 345 14.48 -0.02 12.37
CA VAL A 345 14.04 0.71 13.56
C VAL A 345 12.90 -0.07 14.20
N TYR A 346 13.18 -0.73 15.32
CA TYR A 346 12.26 -1.67 15.92
C TYR A 346 11.63 -1.15 17.21
N LYS A 347 10.30 -1.24 17.30
CA LYS A 347 9.53 -0.95 18.52
C LYS A 347 8.72 -2.16 18.95
N ASN A 348 8.01 -2.80 18.01
CA ASN A 348 7.18 -3.98 18.25
C ASN A 348 6.83 -4.68 16.93
N GLY A 349 6.26 -5.88 17.00
CA GLY A 349 5.80 -6.67 15.86
C GLY A 349 6.62 -7.93 15.64
N THR A 350 6.57 -8.49 14.44
CA THR A 350 7.30 -9.71 14.09
C THR A 350 7.88 -9.62 12.69
N ILE A 351 9.15 -9.98 12.55
CA ILE A 351 9.82 -10.13 11.26
C ILE A 351 9.79 -11.61 10.88
N SER A 352 9.29 -11.94 9.70
CA SER A 352 9.14 -13.32 9.22
C SER A 352 10.14 -13.60 8.14
N LEU A 353 10.97 -14.62 8.36
CA LEU A 353 11.95 -15.06 7.39
C LEU A 353 11.65 -16.53 7.10
N ALA A 354 11.40 -16.87 5.84
CA ALA A 354 11.20 -18.26 5.46
C ALA A 354 12.52 -19.04 5.60
N MET A 355 12.50 -20.15 6.32
CA MET A 355 13.68 -20.98 6.62
C MET A 355 13.45 -22.41 6.10
N GLU A 356 13.61 -22.63 4.80
CA GLU A 356 13.34 -23.94 4.19
C GLU A 356 14.53 -24.89 4.32
N SER A 357 15.76 -24.41 4.13
CA SER A 357 16.99 -25.17 4.32
C SER A 357 18.21 -24.25 4.39
N ALA A 358 19.39 -24.80 4.68
CA ALA A 358 20.66 -24.06 4.64
C ALA A 358 20.98 -23.46 3.26
N ALA A 359 20.38 -23.97 2.18
CA ALA A 359 20.55 -23.43 0.83
C ALA A 359 19.41 -22.48 0.40
N ALA A 360 18.33 -22.43 1.17
CA ALA A 360 17.11 -21.71 0.82
C ALA A 360 16.49 -21.12 2.08
N PHE A 361 16.90 -19.91 2.44
CA PHE A 361 16.30 -19.14 3.51
C PHE A 361 16.37 -17.64 3.24
N ASP A 362 15.46 -16.90 3.85
CA ASP A 362 15.38 -15.45 3.73
C ASP A 362 16.41 -14.76 4.62
N THR A 363 16.98 -13.67 4.12
CA THR A 363 17.97 -12.86 4.82
C THR A 363 17.66 -11.38 4.72
N LEU A 364 18.12 -10.61 5.70
CA LEU A 364 18.12 -9.16 5.63
C LEU A 364 19.54 -8.64 5.44
N THR A 365 19.72 -7.64 4.57
CA THR A 365 20.98 -6.93 4.40
C THR A 365 20.79 -5.47 4.77
N LEU A 366 21.53 -4.98 5.76
CA LEU A 366 21.43 -3.60 6.23
C LEU A 366 22.67 -2.81 5.81
N ALA A 367 22.43 -1.68 5.15
CA ALA A 367 23.48 -0.71 4.85
C ALA A 367 23.93 0.08 6.08
N GLY A 368 23.20 -0.02 7.20
CA GLY A 368 23.57 0.43 8.54
C GLY A 368 23.42 -0.71 9.54
N THR A 369 22.44 -0.62 10.44
CA THR A 369 22.26 -1.55 11.57
C THR A 369 20.80 -1.70 12.03
N ILE A 370 20.59 -2.52 13.06
CA ILE A 370 19.31 -2.63 13.78
C ILE A 370 19.39 -1.89 15.12
N ARG A 371 18.33 -1.17 15.47
CA ARG A 371 18.19 -0.44 16.74
C ARG A 371 16.75 -0.43 17.24
N PHE A 372 16.58 -0.30 18.55
CA PHE A 372 15.28 0.02 19.11
C PHE A 372 14.89 1.47 18.79
N ALA A 373 13.60 1.71 18.59
CA ALA A 373 13.05 3.06 18.55
C ALA A 373 13.19 3.71 19.94
N ASP A 374 13.31 5.05 19.98
CA ASP A 374 13.50 5.81 21.23
C ASP A 374 12.37 5.59 22.26
N ASP A 375 11.18 5.24 21.77
CA ASP A 375 9.98 4.97 22.58
C ASP A 375 9.62 3.48 22.68
N ALA A 376 10.57 2.58 22.41
CA ALA A 376 10.41 1.15 22.64
C ALA A 376 10.24 0.84 24.14
N ALA A 377 9.42 -0.17 24.46
CA ALA A 377 9.20 -0.58 25.84
C ALA A 377 10.50 -1.12 26.47
N ALA A 378 10.69 -0.87 27.77
CA ALA A 378 11.81 -1.45 28.50
C ALA A 378 11.77 -2.98 28.44
N GLY A 379 12.87 -3.61 28.00
CA GLY A 379 12.95 -5.05 27.80
C GLY A 379 12.26 -5.55 26.51
N ALA A 380 11.95 -4.66 25.57
CA ALA A 380 11.51 -5.06 24.23
C ALA A 380 12.53 -6.00 23.58
N LYS A 381 12.03 -6.91 22.74
CA LYS A 381 12.85 -7.83 21.95
C LYS A 381 12.46 -7.76 20.49
N VAL A 382 13.45 -7.78 19.62
CA VAL A 382 13.25 -7.98 18.18
C VAL A 382 12.78 -9.41 17.97
N THR A 383 11.55 -9.57 17.49
CA THR A 383 10.91 -10.90 17.39
C THR A 383 10.90 -11.39 15.95
N PHE A 384 11.36 -12.62 15.76
CA PHE A 384 11.34 -13.35 14.50
C PHE A 384 10.30 -14.47 14.49
N ASP A 385 9.80 -14.78 13.30
CA ASP A 385 9.11 -16.03 13.02
C ASP A 385 9.80 -16.73 11.83
N PHE A 386 10.38 -17.89 12.12
CA PHE A 386 11.14 -18.71 11.18
C PHE A 386 10.29 -19.85 10.57
N GLY A 387 9.01 -19.94 10.92
CA GLY A 387 8.13 -21.02 10.49
C GLY A 387 8.36 -22.30 11.30
N SER A 388 8.00 -23.45 10.70
CA SER A 388 7.85 -24.71 11.43
C SER A 388 8.84 -25.81 11.08
N ASP A 389 9.60 -25.72 9.99
CA ASP A 389 10.55 -26.77 9.60
C ASP A 389 12.00 -26.33 9.86
N LEU A 390 12.42 -26.47 11.11
CA LEU A 390 13.67 -25.89 11.63
C LEU A 390 14.68 -26.94 12.10
N MET A 391 14.45 -28.23 11.85
CA MET A 391 15.34 -29.31 12.31
C MET A 391 16.77 -29.13 11.79
N TRP A 392 16.93 -28.63 10.57
CA TRP A 392 18.24 -28.39 9.96
C TRP A 392 19.04 -27.27 10.65
N LEU A 393 18.36 -26.41 11.41
CA LEU A 393 18.93 -25.29 12.15
C LEU A 393 19.24 -25.66 13.61
N VAL A 394 18.78 -26.82 14.09
CA VAL A 394 19.08 -27.35 15.42
C VAL A 394 20.54 -27.77 15.50
N ASP A 395 21.27 -27.26 16.49
CA ASP A 395 22.70 -27.50 16.71
C ASP A 395 23.55 -27.32 15.44
N SER A 396 23.13 -26.40 14.56
CA SER A 396 23.82 -26.15 13.30
C SER A 396 25.29 -25.80 13.52
N SER A 397 26.17 -26.46 12.78
CA SER A 397 27.61 -26.21 12.76
C SER A 397 28.02 -25.13 11.76
N ALA A 398 27.05 -24.52 11.07
CA ALA A 398 27.29 -23.39 10.17
C ALA A 398 27.97 -22.23 10.92
N ASN A 399 28.80 -21.47 10.19
CA ASN A 399 29.55 -20.32 10.70
C ASN A 399 30.27 -20.64 12.03
N GLU A 400 31.06 -21.72 12.05
CA GLU A 400 31.82 -22.15 13.23
C GLU A 400 30.95 -22.50 14.46
N GLY A 401 29.70 -22.91 14.24
CA GLY A 401 28.76 -23.30 15.29
C GLY A 401 27.88 -22.16 15.81
N LEU A 402 27.90 -21.01 15.14
CA LEU A 402 27.01 -19.88 15.41
C LEU A 402 25.62 -20.04 14.76
N GLY A 403 25.47 -21.00 13.83
CA GLY A 403 24.26 -21.18 13.06
C GLY A 403 24.25 -20.34 11.79
N GLU A 404 23.07 -19.98 11.29
CA GLU A 404 22.92 -19.24 10.04
C GLU A 404 22.87 -17.73 10.26
N LYS A 405 23.48 -16.97 9.34
CA LYS A 405 23.42 -15.50 9.34
C LYS A 405 22.11 -15.04 8.72
N ILE A 406 21.20 -14.55 9.55
CA ILE A 406 19.88 -14.07 9.11
C ILE A 406 19.86 -12.56 8.83
N ILE A 407 20.78 -11.80 9.41
CA ILE A 407 20.97 -10.37 9.08
C ILE A 407 22.45 -10.07 8.91
N SER A 408 22.79 -9.34 7.84
CA SER A 408 24.11 -8.73 7.65
C SER A 408 24.07 -7.24 7.98
N PHE A 409 25.04 -6.76 8.76
CA PHE A 409 25.19 -5.33 9.10
C PHE A 409 26.41 -4.73 8.40
N SER A 410 26.35 -3.45 8.02
CA SER A 410 27.55 -2.69 7.62
C SER A 410 28.23 -2.03 8.83
N SER A 411 27.48 -1.88 9.92
CA SER A 411 27.84 -1.15 11.12
C SER A 411 27.40 -1.93 12.36
N PRO A 412 28.26 -2.02 13.41
CA PRO A 412 27.94 -2.81 14.59
C PRO A 412 26.68 -2.27 15.29
N THR A 413 25.84 -3.18 15.76
CA THR A 413 24.66 -2.83 16.57
C THR A 413 25.06 -2.66 18.04
N SER A 414 24.32 -1.84 18.78
CA SER A 414 24.42 -1.78 20.25
C SER A 414 23.60 -2.87 20.94
N LEU A 415 22.83 -3.65 20.19
CA LEU A 415 22.01 -4.75 20.70
C LEU A 415 22.89 -5.96 21.02
N SER A 416 22.42 -6.77 21.96
CA SER A 416 23.05 -8.01 22.43
C SER A 416 22.16 -9.21 22.13
N ASP A 417 22.69 -10.43 22.27
CA ASP A 417 21.96 -11.69 22.02
C ASP A 417 20.59 -11.74 22.74
N GLY A 418 20.53 -11.18 23.95
CA GLY A 418 19.32 -11.15 24.79
C GLY A 418 18.19 -10.26 24.25
N ASP A 419 18.48 -9.36 23.32
CA ASP A 419 17.55 -8.42 22.70
C ASP A 419 16.76 -9.03 21.53
N PHE A 420 17.02 -10.31 21.21
CA PHE A 420 16.38 -11.05 20.13
C PHE A 420 15.55 -12.23 20.67
N ALA A 421 14.49 -12.59 19.94
CA ALA A 421 13.62 -13.72 20.22
C ALA A 421 13.06 -14.30 18.92
N ALA A 422 12.69 -15.58 18.93
CA ALA A 422 11.96 -16.21 17.84
C ALA A 422 10.90 -17.19 18.36
N ASN A 423 10.11 -17.77 17.44
CA ASN A 423 9.18 -18.83 17.75
C ASN A 423 9.89 -20.07 18.31
N PHE A 424 9.21 -20.79 19.22
CA PHE A 424 9.62 -22.14 19.61
C PHE A 424 9.38 -23.11 18.46
N TYR A 425 10.18 -24.18 18.45
CA TYR A 425 10.07 -25.28 17.51
C TYR A 425 9.90 -26.58 18.30
N GLU A 426 8.91 -27.40 17.97
CA GLU A 426 8.70 -28.71 18.61
C GLU A 426 8.96 -29.81 17.59
N SER A 427 9.79 -30.78 17.96
CA SER A 427 10.04 -31.95 17.14
C SER A 427 10.39 -33.15 17.99
N SER A 428 9.82 -34.31 17.65
CA SER A 428 10.11 -35.59 18.30
C SER A 428 9.90 -35.61 19.82
N GLY A 429 9.07 -34.71 20.36
CA GLY A 429 8.79 -34.59 21.79
C GLY A 429 9.64 -33.57 22.54
N ASP A 430 10.67 -33.02 21.89
CA ASP A 430 11.52 -31.97 22.45
C ASP A 430 11.05 -30.59 21.98
N THR A 431 11.18 -29.60 22.87
CA THR A 431 11.01 -28.19 22.53
C THR A 431 12.39 -27.57 22.32
N TYR A 432 12.55 -26.82 21.24
CA TYR A 432 13.75 -26.09 20.88
C TYR A 432 13.46 -24.59 20.91
N MET A 433 14.48 -23.81 21.31
CA MET A 433 14.45 -22.35 21.29
C MET A 433 15.59 -21.81 20.44
N ALA A 434 15.38 -20.62 19.87
CA ALA A 434 16.42 -19.92 19.14
C ALA A 434 17.53 -19.44 20.09
N ASP A 435 18.77 -19.70 19.69
CA ASP A 435 20.00 -19.22 20.29
C ASP A 435 20.66 -18.24 19.31
N PHE A 436 20.73 -16.98 19.70
CA PHE A 436 21.22 -15.89 18.87
C PHE A 436 22.67 -15.56 19.20
N THR A 437 23.43 -15.15 18.20
CA THR A 437 24.74 -14.53 18.39
C THR A 437 24.87 -13.27 17.57
N VAL A 438 25.19 -12.16 18.22
CA VAL A 438 25.46 -10.87 17.60
C VAL A 438 26.97 -10.70 17.44
N LEU A 439 27.40 -10.43 16.21
CA LEU A 439 28.76 -10.01 15.88
C LEU A 439 28.73 -8.66 15.16
N ASP A 440 29.90 -8.06 14.97
CA ASP A 440 30.05 -6.77 14.27
C ASP A 440 29.50 -6.80 12.83
N ASP A 441 29.44 -7.98 12.21
CA ASP A 441 29.03 -8.18 10.82
C ASP A 441 27.61 -8.71 10.63
N GLY A 442 26.90 -9.07 11.71
CA GLY A 442 25.56 -9.63 11.57
C GLY A 442 24.96 -10.31 12.80
N LEU A 443 23.73 -10.77 12.61
CA LEU A 443 22.96 -11.58 13.55
C LEU A 443 22.89 -13.02 13.04
N TYR A 444 23.30 -13.95 13.89
CA TYR A 444 23.30 -15.39 13.63
C TYR A 444 22.28 -16.08 14.53
N VAL A 445 21.73 -17.20 14.06
CA VAL A 445 20.78 -18.00 14.82
C VAL A 445 20.98 -19.49 14.59
N LYS A 446 20.83 -20.27 15.66
CA LYS A 446 20.57 -21.72 15.62
C LYS A 446 19.45 -22.06 16.59
N TYR A 447 18.99 -23.30 16.57
CA TYR A 447 18.07 -23.81 17.59
C TYR A 447 18.80 -24.75 18.55
N VAL A 448 18.46 -24.67 19.83
CA VAL A 448 19.00 -25.54 20.89
C VAL A 448 17.86 -26.12 21.71
N ALA A 449 18.06 -27.33 22.24
CA ALA A 449 17.05 -27.99 23.06
C ALA A 449 16.80 -27.18 24.34
N VAL A 450 15.52 -26.97 24.67
CA VAL A 450 15.09 -26.42 25.95
C VAL A 450 15.26 -27.54 26.98
N PRO A 451 16.06 -27.34 28.06
CA PRO A 451 16.22 -28.37 29.07
C PRO A 451 14.87 -28.75 29.68
N GLU A 452 14.58 -30.05 29.76
CA GLU A 452 13.31 -30.50 30.32
C GLU A 452 13.17 -30.04 31.78
N PRO A 453 11.95 -29.81 32.29
CA PRO A 453 11.74 -29.49 33.70
C PRO A 453 12.39 -30.50 34.67
N ALA A 454 12.48 -31.77 34.27
CA ALA A 454 13.14 -32.83 35.04
C ALA A 454 14.66 -32.66 35.11
N GLU A 455 15.30 -32.20 34.02
CA GLU A 455 16.74 -31.93 33.98
C GLU A 455 17.10 -30.70 34.82
N ILE A 456 16.28 -29.64 34.74
CA ILE A 456 16.41 -28.47 35.61
C ILE A 456 16.27 -28.87 37.08
N ALA A 457 15.27 -29.70 37.40
CA ALA A 457 15.08 -30.22 38.76
C ALA A 457 16.27 -31.11 39.22
N ALA A 458 16.87 -31.89 38.33
CA ALA A 458 18.04 -32.71 38.62
C ALA A 458 19.28 -31.86 38.91
N VAL A 459 19.51 -30.78 38.16
CA VAL A 459 20.61 -29.83 38.41
C VAL A 459 20.43 -29.11 39.75
N ILE A 460 19.22 -28.62 40.05
CA ILE A 460 18.89 -28.00 41.33
C ILE A 460 19.06 -29.03 42.47
N GLY A 461 18.59 -30.26 42.28
CA GLY A 461 18.74 -31.35 43.24
C GLY A 461 20.21 -31.71 43.51
N ALA A 462 21.04 -31.75 42.48
CA ALA A 462 22.48 -32.01 42.60
C ALA A 462 23.21 -30.87 43.33
N LEU A 463 22.88 -29.60 43.04
CA LEU A 463 23.41 -28.43 43.75
C LEU A 463 23.00 -28.44 45.24
N ALA A 464 21.74 -28.77 45.53
CA ALA A 464 21.26 -28.90 46.90
C ALA A 464 22.00 -30.01 47.66
N LEU A 465 22.26 -31.16 47.02
CA LEU A 465 23.02 -32.25 47.62
C LEU A 465 24.49 -31.88 47.86
N ALA A 466 25.12 -31.17 46.92
CA ALA A 466 26.49 -30.68 47.05
C ALA A 466 26.63 -29.66 48.20
N LEU A 467 25.69 -28.73 48.33
CA LEU A 467 25.62 -27.78 49.45
C LEU A 467 25.39 -28.49 50.79
N ALA A 468 24.48 -29.47 50.85
CA ALA A 468 24.24 -30.26 52.05
C ALA A 468 25.48 -31.07 52.48
N PHE A 469 26.21 -31.65 51.52
CA PHE A 469 27.46 -32.36 51.79
C PHE A 469 28.57 -31.42 52.25
N ALA A 470 28.70 -30.24 51.65
CA ALA A 470 29.65 -29.21 52.07
C ALA A 470 29.34 -28.67 53.48
N ALA A 471 28.06 -28.44 53.81
CA ALA A 471 27.61 -28.04 55.14
C ALA A 471 27.94 -29.12 56.18
N ARG A 472 27.71 -30.40 55.86
CA ARG A 472 28.04 -31.53 56.73
C ARG A 472 29.55 -31.68 56.97
N ARG A 473 30.38 -31.34 55.97
CA ARG A 473 31.86 -31.32 56.12
C ARG A 473 32.35 -30.15 56.96
N ARG A 474 31.73 -28.97 56.88
CA ARG A 474 32.05 -27.84 57.78
C ARG A 474 31.67 -28.14 59.23
N GLY A 475 30.52 -28.77 59.47
CA GLY A 475 30.09 -29.19 60.81
C GLY A 475 30.99 -30.27 61.46
N ARG A 476 31.74 -31.05 60.67
CA ARG A 476 32.69 -32.07 61.17
C ARG A 476 34.12 -31.55 61.41
N ARG A 477 34.46 -30.32 61.00
CA ARG A 477 35.76 -29.67 61.29
C ARG A 477 35.72 -28.76 62.53
N ALA A 478 34.58 -28.66 63.20
CA ALA A 478 34.37 -27.86 64.41
C ALA A 478 34.16 -28.71 65.68
N LEU A 479 34.62 -29.96 65.67
CA LEU A 479 34.69 -30.85 66.83
C LEU A 479 36.14 -31.14 67.18
#